data_AF-A0A7X7NE79-F1
#
_entry.id   AF-A0A7X7NE79-F1
#
_cell.length_a   1.000
_cell.length_b   1.000
_cell.length_c   1.000
_cell.angle_alpha   90.00
_cell.angle_beta   90.00
_cell.angle_gamma   90.00
#
_symmetry.space_group_name_H-M   'P 1'
#
loop_
_entity.id
_entity.type
_entity.pdbx_description
1 polymer ?
#
loop_
_entity_poly.entity_id
_entity_poly.type
_entity_poly.pdbx_seq_one_letter_code
_entity_poly.pdbx_strand_id
1 'polypeptide(L)'
;MKTYDRREMSYLFRCCLIILSSLVCFCAYTYNQGGSYSNEIRYKEADSTTNQIAYDKIMKVFSSNETGDSLFSKAVGCYPFLWSQIKNNSTFSNAKGPALYLNVGNGQVLTGKALQGKEVLDSLQRFLVEQIRNDGNEYRVRKLNEEELRIYWNLIPFDIEEPLYIVDSKSYKLILHFTGENVFQIENISNSISIKPVPLDTVIDQLPDLNEKK
;
A
#
# COMPACT_ATOMS: atom_id res chain seq x y z
N MET A 1 -55.72 9.32 27.19
CA MET A 1 -55.49 9.14 25.73
C MET A 1 -55.26 10.53 25.14
N LYS A 2 -54.01 10.90 24.79
CA LYS A 2 -53.72 12.24 24.23
C LYS A 2 -54.06 12.25 22.74
N THR A 3 -55.04 13.05 22.34
CA THR A 3 -55.40 13.27 20.94
C THR A 3 -54.43 14.26 20.32
N TYR A 4 -53.58 13.79 19.41
CA TYR A 4 -52.65 14.63 18.66
C TYR A 4 -53.41 15.50 17.63
N ASP A 5 -53.12 16.80 17.58
CA ASP A 5 -53.71 17.73 16.61
C ASP A 5 -53.26 17.35 15.19
N ARG A 6 -54.22 17.32 14.25
CA ARG A 6 -54.01 17.02 12.82
C ARG A 6 -52.96 17.93 12.18
N ARG A 7 -52.79 19.16 12.70
CA ARG A 7 -51.77 20.10 12.23
C ARG A 7 -50.35 19.68 12.63
N GLU A 8 -50.16 19.15 13.84
CA GLU A 8 -48.84 18.67 14.28
C GLU A 8 -48.40 17.40 13.55
N MET A 9 -49.35 16.51 13.24
CA MET A 9 -49.09 15.32 12.42
C MET A 9 -48.61 15.68 11.00
N SER A 10 -49.14 16.76 10.41
CA SER A 10 -48.69 17.26 9.10
C SER A 10 -47.26 17.80 9.13
N TYR A 11 -46.86 18.47 10.21
CA TYR A 11 -45.49 18.98 10.36
C TYR A 11 -44.48 17.85 10.55
N LEU A 12 -44.81 16.86 11.39
CA LEU A 12 -43.96 15.68 11.59
C LEU A 12 -43.79 14.86 10.31
N PHE A 13 -44.85 14.74 9.48
CA PHE A 13 -44.76 14.06 8.19
C PHE A 13 -43.88 14.80 7.18
N ARG A 14 -43.97 16.14 7.13
CA ARG A 14 -43.13 16.97 6.24
C ARG A 14 -41.66 16.96 6.67
N CYS A 15 -41.38 17.00 7.98
CA CYS A 15 -40.02 16.86 8.50
C CYS A 15 -39.43 15.47 8.21
N CYS A 16 -40.22 14.39 8.38
CA CYS A 16 -39.76 13.04 8.03
C CYS A 16 -39.47 12.89 6.53
N LEU A 17 -40.28 13.50 5.65
CA LEU A 17 -40.05 13.45 4.20
C LEU A 17 -38.76 14.16 3.79
N ILE A 18 -38.45 15.31 4.41
CA ILE A 18 -37.23 16.08 4.13
C ILE A 18 -35.99 15.35 4.65
N ILE A 19 -36.09 14.71 5.82
CA ILE A 19 -35.00 13.88 6.38
C ILE A 19 -34.78 12.63 5.52
N LEU A 20 -35.85 11.97 5.03
CA LEU A 20 -35.72 10.82 4.14
C LEU A 20 -35.10 11.21 2.78
N SER A 21 -35.51 12.34 2.19
CA SER A 21 -34.96 12.77 0.90
C SER A 21 -33.48 13.14 0.98
N SER A 22 -33.05 13.72 2.09
CA SER A 22 -31.63 14.04 2.30
C SER A 22 -30.78 12.80 2.62
N LEU A 23 -31.37 11.77 3.25
CA LEU A 23 -30.71 10.47 3.44
C LEU A 23 -30.51 9.71 2.12
N VAL A 24 -31.48 9.76 1.21
CA VAL A 24 -31.38 9.13 -0.12
C VAL A 24 -30.33 9.81 -1.00
N CYS A 25 -30.21 11.14 -0.92
CA CYS A 25 -29.14 11.86 -1.63
C CYS A 25 -27.74 11.54 -1.09
N PHE A 26 -27.60 11.28 0.23
CA PHE A 26 -26.31 10.93 0.82
C PHE A 26 -25.86 9.51 0.43
N CYS A 27 -26.78 8.56 0.33
CA CYS A 27 -26.49 7.20 -0.15
C CYS A 27 -26.12 7.16 -1.65
N ALA A 28 -26.73 8.03 -2.48
CA ALA A 28 -26.38 8.14 -3.89
C ALA A 28 -24.97 8.74 -4.11
N TYR A 29 -24.51 9.63 -3.23
CA TYR A 29 -23.17 10.20 -3.31
C TYR A 29 -22.08 9.17 -3.00
N THR A 30 -22.32 8.24 -2.06
CA THR A 30 -21.34 7.21 -1.72
C THR A 30 -21.33 6.02 -2.68
N TYR A 31 -22.41 5.77 -3.43
CA TYR A 31 -22.46 4.72 -4.45
C TYR A 31 -21.67 5.09 -5.73
N ASN A 32 -21.54 6.39 -6.03
CA ASN A 32 -20.85 6.85 -7.23
C ASN A 32 -19.33 7.05 -7.04
N GLN A 33 -18.77 6.59 -5.93
CA GLN A 33 -17.32 6.52 -5.70
C GLN A 33 -16.74 5.15 -6.12
N GLY A 34 -17.44 4.42 -7.01
CA GLY A 34 -16.79 3.47 -7.90
C GLY A 34 -15.92 4.25 -8.88
N GLY A 35 -14.77 4.72 -8.39
CA GLY A 35 -13.85 5.55 -9.15
C GLY A 35 -13.51 4.89 -10.47
N SER A 36 -13.82 5.57 -11.56
CA SER A 36 -13.25 5.28 -12.88
C SER A 36 -11.73 5.29 -12.73
N TYR A 37 -11.11 4.12 -12.65
CA TYR A 37 -9.67 4.00 -12.64
C TYR A 37 -9.16 4.54 -13.98
N SER A 38 -8.63 5.77 -13.99
CA SER A 38 -7.88 6.23 -15.15
C SER A 38 -6.63 5.36 -15.28
N ASN A 39 -6.21 5.08 -16.52
CA ASN A 39 -4.94 4.39 -16.81
C ASN A 39 -3.70 5.20 -16.39
N GLU A 40 -3.88 6.31 -15.69
CA GLU A 40 -2.86 7.26 -15.32
C GLU A 40 -2.36 6.91 -13.92
N ILE A 41 -1.06 6.66 -13.80
CA ILE A 41 -0.39 6.48 -12.52
C ILE A 41 -0.50 7.82 -11.78
N ARG A 42 -1.20 7.84 -10.64
CA ARG A 42 -1.27 9.04 -9.80
C ARG A 42 0.01 9.14 -9.00
N TYR A 43 0.85 10.10 -9.38
CA TYR A 43 2.21 10.28 -8.86
C TYR A 43 2.42 11.72 -8.42
N LYS A 44 3.01 11.89 -7.24
CA LYS A 44 3.34 13.20 -6.68
C LYS A 44 4.80 13.24 -6.24
N GLU A 45 5.56 14.12 -6.88
CA GLU A 45 6.96 14.36 -6.55
C GLU A 45 7.12 15.10 -5.22
N ALA A 46 8.18 14.76 -4.51
CA ALA A 46 8.64 15.48 -3.33
C ALA A 46 9.68 16.53 -3.76
N ASP A 47 9.91 17.52 -2.92
CA ASP A 47 11.00 18.46 -3.17
C ASP A 47 12.37 17.74 -3.17
N SER A 48 13.37 18.36 -3.79
CA SER A 48 14.71 17.79 -3.94
C SER A 48 15.39 17.50 -2.60
N THR A 49 15.10 18.28 -1.55
CA THR A 49 15.69 18.08 -0.23
C THR A 49 15.14 16.83 0.43
N THR A 50 13.81 16.66 0.40
CA THR A 50 13.13 15.48 0.93
C THR A 50 13.60 14.21 0.21
N ASN A 51 13.75 14.26 -1.12
CA ASN A 51 14.30 13.17 -1.91
C ASN A 51 15.76 12.84 -1.55
N GLN A 52 16.61 13.86 -1.38
CA GLN A 52 18.02 13.67 -1.03
C GLN A 52 18.19 13.02 0.35
N ILE A 53 17.39 13.42 1.35
CA ILE A 53 17.41 12.82 2.70
C ILE A 53 17.10 11.32 2.63
N ALA A 54 16.08 10.94 1.85
CA ALA A 54 15.73 9.53 1.68
C ALA A 54 16.85 8.75 0.98
N TYR A 55 17.42 9.31 -0.09
CA TYR A 55 18.56 8.72 -0.80
C TYR A 55 19.75 8.48 0.13
N ASP A 56 20.17 9.49 0.88
CA ASP A 56 21.32 9.41 1.79
C ASP A 56 21.09 8.37 2.88
N LYS A 57 19.86 8.25 3.37
CA LYS A 57 19.48 7.23 4.36
C LYS A 57 19.58 5.81 3.78
N ILE A 58 19.12 5.59 2.55
CA ILE A 58 19.28 4.31 1.86
C ILE A 58 20.76 4.00 1.70
N MET A 59 21.53 4.94 1.15
CA MET A 59 22.96 4.77 0.93
C MET A 59 23.69 4.45 2.23
N LYS A 60 23.40 5.16 3.33
CA LYS A 60 24.01 4.89 4.63
C LYS A 60 23.74 3.47 5.11
N VAL A 61 22.50 2.98 5.00
CA VAL A 61 22.13 1.65 5.48
C VAL A 61 22.74 0.53 4.64
N PHE A 62 22.76 0.66 3.31
CA PHE A 62 23.28 -0.39 2.43
C PHE A 62 24.80 -0.32 2.23
N SER A 63 25.45 0.80 2.53
CA SER A 63 26.93 0.93 2.46
C SER A 63 27.64 0.68 3.79
N SER A 64 26.96 0.84 4.93
CA SER A 64 27.59 0.67 6.22
C SER A 64 27.87 -0.80 6.54
N ASN A 65 28.99 -1.07 7.20
CA ASN A 65 29.23 -2.36 7.85
C ASN A 65 28.45 -2.49 9.17
N GLU A 66 27.94 -1.38 9.70
CA GLU A 66 27.21 -1.30 10.96
C GLU A 66 25.74 -0.89 10.73
N THR A 67 24.80 -1.66 11.28
CA THR A 67 23.34 -1.45 11.11
C THR A 67 22.78 -0.37 12.04
N GLY A 68 23.51 0.72 12.27
CA GLY A 68 23.18 1.71 13.31
C GLY A 68 21.92 2.52 13.02
N ASP A 69 21.68 2.87 11.75
CA ASP A 69 20.52 3.65 11.34
C ASP A 69 19.38 2.71 10.89
N SER A 70 18.17 2.95 11.40
CA SER A 70 16.98 2.19 10.99
C SER A 70 16.32 2.83 9.77
N LEU A 71 16.11 2.03 8.71
CA LEU A 71 15.24 2.39 7.57
C LEU A 71 13.78 2.57 8.01
N PHE A 72 13.37 1.83 9.03
CA PHE A 72 11.99 1.71 9.46
C PHE A 72 11.74 2.49 10.75
N SER A 73 10.50 2.92 10.94
CA SER A 73 10.06 3.52 12.21
C SER A 73 9.51 2.46 13.17
N LYS A 74 8.18 2.34 13.29
CA LYS A 74 7.49 1.41 14.19
C LYS A 74 6.88 0.22 13.44
N ALA A 75 6.60 0.40 12.16
CA ALA A 75 5.99 -0.62 11.31
C ALA A 75 6.42 -0.42 9.86
N VAL A 76 6.37 -1.50 9.08
CA VAL A 76 6.54 -1.46 7.62
C VAL A 76 5.59 -2.47 6.99
N GLY A 77 4.95 -2.09 5.89
CA GLY A 77 4.23 -3.01 5.02
C GLY A 77 5.22 -3.79 4.17
N CYS A 78 5.37 -5.08 4.44
CA CYS A 78 6.09 -6.01 3.58
C CYS A 78 5.12 -6.58 2.56
N TYR A 79 5.26 -6.15 1.31
CA TYR A 79 4.31 -6.44 0.25
C TYR A 79 4.52 -7.84 -0.36
N PRO A 80 3.56 -8.36 -1.16
CA PRO A 80 3.43 -9.79 -1.40
C PRO A 80 4.64 -10.52 -1.95
N PHE A 81 5.42 -9.94 -2.86
CA PHE A 81 6.53 -10.69 -3.47
C PHE A 81 7.65 -10.86 -2.45
N LEU A 82 8.04 -9.81 -1.76
CA LEU A 82 9.00 -9.89 -0.67
C LEU A 82 8.47 -10.76 0.47
N TRP A 83 7.20 -10.59 0.86
CA TRP A 83 6.60 -11.41 1.92
C TRP A 83 6.64 -12.89 1.57
N SER A 84 6.32 -13.25 0.32
CA SER A 84 6.36 -14.65 -0.14
C SER A 84 7.74 -15.28 0.00
N GLN A 85 8.81 -14.48 -0.12
CA GLN A 85 10.20 -14.92 0.01
C GLN A 85 10.61 -15.12 1.48
N ILE A 86 10.13 -14.26 2.39
CA ILE A 86 10.64 -14.22 3.77
C ILE A 86 9.72 -14.87 4.80
N LYS A 87 8.44 -15.11 4.49
CA LYS A 87 7.41 -15.54 5.46
C LYS A 87 7.72 -16.83 6.23
N ASN A 88 8.55 -17.71 5.66
CA ASN A 88 8.91 -18.99 6.27
C ASN A 88 10.12 -18.88 7.23
N ASN A 89 10.77 -17.72 7.31
CA ASN A 89 11.80 -17.46 8.31
C ASN A 89 11.15 -17.38 9.72
N SER A 90 11.77 -18.00 10.72
CA SER A 90 11.25 -18.07 12.10
C SER A 90 11.06 -16.69 12.74
N THR A 91 11.89 -15.71 12.38
CA THR A 91 11.79 -14.34 12.86
C THR A 91 10.54 -13.64 12.32
N PHE A 92 10.20 -13.86 11.04
CA PHE A 92 9.12 -13.14 10.38
C PHE A 92 7.77 -13.85 10.49
N SER A 93 7.76 -15.18 10.51
CA SER A 93 6.54 -15.99 10.71
C SER A 93 5.82 -15.66 12.03
N ASN A 94 6.58 -15.35 13.08
CA ASN A 94 6.05 -14.98 14.40
C ASN A 94 5.83 -13.47 14.58
N ALA A 95 6.09 -12.66 13.55
CA ALA A 95 5.98 -11.21 13.65
C ALA A 95 4.53 -10.75 13.88
N LYS A 96 4.37 -9.77 14.77
CA LYS A 96 3.09 -9.10 15.02
C LYS A 96 2.71 -8.19 13.85
N GLY A 97 1.40 -7.99 13.70
CA GLY A 97 0.82 -7.06 12.73
C GLY A 97 -0.11 -7.76 11.73
N PRO A 98 -1.07 -7.01 11.15
CA PRO A 98 -2.10 -7.56 10.28
C PRO A 98 -1.54 -8.08 8.95
N ALA A 99 -2.23 -9.06 8.37
CA ALA A 99 -2.04 -9.42 6.98
C ALA A 99 -2.52 -8.26 6.09
N LEU A 100 -1.82 -8.04 4.97
CA LEU A 100 -2.21 -7.09 3.93
C LEU A 100 -2.80 -7.90 2.79
N TYR A 101 -4.04 -7.61 2.40
CA TYR A 101 -4.71 -8.29 1.28
C TYR A 101 -4.82 -7.30 0.12
N LEU A 102 -4.20 -7.63 -1.01
CA LEU A 102 -4.08 -6.73 -2.15
C LEU A 102 -4.78 -7.36 -3.35
N ASN A 103 -5.83 -6.71 -3.83
CA ASN A 103 -6.56 -7.14 -5.01
C ASN A 103 -5.82 -6.60 -6.24
N VAL A 104 -5.26 -7.50 -7.04
CA VAL A 104 -4.45 -7.16 -8.23
C VAL A 104 -5.22 -7.39 -9.54
N GLY A 105 -6.55 -7.43 -9.45
CA GLY A 105 -7.47 -7.67 -10.58
C GLY A 105 -7.79 -9.16 -10.78
N ASN A 106 -8.81 -9.46 -11.59
CA ASN A 106 -9.27 -10.82 -11.90
C ASN A 106 -9.58 -11.69 -10.66
N GLY A 107 -10.02 -11.07 -9.57
CA GLY A 107 -10.29 -11.76 -8.31
C GLY A 107 -9.04 -12.32 -7.61
N GLN A 108 -7.84 -12.00 -8.11
CA GLN A 108 -6.59 -12.43 -7.48
C GLN A 108 -6.29 -11.56 -6.26
N VAL A 109 -6.15 -12.22 -5.12
CA VAL A 109 -5.71 -11.60 -3.87
C VAL A 109 -4.30 -12.06 -3.56
N LEU A 110 -3.37 -11.11 -3.52
CA LEU A 110 -2.02 -11.33 -3.02
C LEU A 110 -1.95 -10.96 -1.54
N THR A 111 -1.11 -11.66 -0.78
CA THR A 111 -0.96 -11.44 0.66
C THR A 111 0.41 -10.89 0.98
N GLY A 112 0.44 -9.73 1.64
CA GLY A 112 1.60 -9.18 2.34
C GLY A 112 1.39 -9.22 3.85
N LYS A 113 2.28 -8.57 4.60
CA LYS A 113 2.17 -8.44 6.05
C LYS A 113 2.72 -7.10 6.55
N ALA A 114 1.98 -6.44 7.43
CA ALA A 114 2.53 -5.34 8.21
C ALA A 114 3.40 -5.92 9.33
N LEU A 115 4.70 -5.66 9.28
CA LEU A 115 5.67 -6.08 10.29
C LEU A 115 5.84 -4.98 11.32
N GLN A 116 5.86 -5.36 12.59
CA GLN A 116 5.94 -4.44 13.72
C GLN A 116 6.93 -4.94 14.78
N GLY A 117 7.52 -3.99 15.50
CA GLY A 117 8.44 -4.26 16.62
C GLY A 117 9.89 -4.19 16.20
N LYS A 118 10.72 -3.58 17.07
CA LYS A 118 12.10 -3.22 16.74
C LYS A 118 12.94 -4.43 16.28
N GLU A 119 12.88 -5.54 17.01
CA GLU A 119 13.67 -6.74 16.70
C GLU A 119 13.34 -7.33 15.31
N VAL A 120 12.05 -7.35 14.94
CA VAL A 120 11.60 -7.82 13.62
C VAL A 120 12.09 -6.87 12.53
N LEU A 121 11.98 -5.56 12.74
CA LEU A 121 12.40 -4.54 11.77
C LEU A 121 13.93 -4.50 11.60
N ASP A 122 14.70 -4.61 12.70
CA ASP A 122 16.15 -4.73 12.67
C ASP A 122 16.57 -6.00 11.90
N SER A 123 15.85 -7.11 12.10
CA SER A 123 16.11 -8.37 11.40
C SER A 123 15.74 -8.30 9.93
N LEU A 124 14.67 -7.59 9.58
CA LEU A 124 14.31 -7.31 8.19
C LEU A 124 15.41 -6.49 7.52
N GLN A 125 15.88 -5.41 8.15
CA GLN A 125 16.96 -4.59 7.60
C GLN A 125 18.23 -5.42 7.39
N ARG A 126 18.65 -6.21 8.38
CA ARG A 126 19.80 -7.12 8.26
C ARG A 126 19.63 -8.09 7.11
N PHE A 127 18.48 -8.73 7.00
CA PHE A 127 18.17 -9.64 5.91
C PHE A 127 18.36 -8.94 4.55
N LEU A 128 17.78 -7.75 4.36
CA LEU A 128 17.88 -7.01 3.09
C LEU A 128 19.32 -6.63 2.75
N VAL A 129 20.08 -6.11 3.73
CA VAL A 129 21.50 -5.76 3.54
C VAL A 129 22.32 -7.00 3.20
N GLU A 130 22.07 -8.13 3.86
CA GLU A 130 22.72 -9.40 3.55
C GLU A 130 22.41 -9.90 2.13
N GLN A 131 21.16 -9.75 1.67
CA GLN A 131 20.81 -10.11 0.28
C GLN A 131 21.60 -9.29 -0.74
N ILE A 132 21.66 -7.97 -0.55
CA ILE A 132 22.43 -7.10 -1.45
C ILE A 132 23.94 -7.40 -1.40
N ARG A 133 24.48 -7.75 -0.21
CA ARG A 133 25.89 -8.17 -0.07
C ARG A 133 26.16 -9.50 -0.76
N ASN A 134 25.25 -10.47 -0.66
CA ASN A 134 25.37 -11.78 -1.31
C ASN A 134 25.35 -11.67 -2.85
N ASP A 135 24.77 -10.60 -3.39
CA ASP A 135 24.84 -10.23 -4.81
C ASP A 135 26.18 -9.61 -5.24
N GLY A 136 27.20 -9.65 -4.38
CA GLY A 136 28.52 -9.07 -4.64
C GLY A 136 28.67 -7.63 -4.16
N ASN A 137 27.68 -7.10 -3.42
CA ASN A 137 27.64 -5.74 -2.90
C ASN A 137 27.63 -4.65 -4.01
N GLU A 138 27.29 -5.05 -5.24
CA GLU A 138 27.06 -4.14 -6.36
C GLU A 138 25.56 -3.82 -6.45
N TYR A 139 25.19 -2.58 -6.14
CA TYR A 139 23.82 -2.09 -6.26
C TYR A 139 23.78 -0.64 -6.70
N ARG A 140 22.62 -0.21 -7.18
CA ARG A 140 22.30 1.18 -7.53
C ARG A 140 21.06 1.61 -6.77
N VAL A 141 21.08 2.81 -6.20
CA VAL A 141 19.87 3.46 -5.69
C VAL A 141 19.41 4.44 -6.77
N ARG A 142 18.19 4.26 -7.28
CA ARG A 142 17.64 5.08 -8.37
C ARG A 142 16.13 5.23 -8.26
N LYS A 143 15.56 6.10 -9.09
CA LYS A 143 14.10 6.16 -9.30
C LYS A 143 13.63 4.93 -10.08
N LEU A 144 12.35 4.59 -9.92
CA LEU A 144 11.69 3.54 -10.70
C LEU A 144 11.54 4.03 -12.14
N ASN A 145 11.68 3.12 -13.11
CA ASN A 145 11.25 3.41 -14.48
C ASN A 145 9.72 3.24 -14.64
N GLU A 146 9.18 3.57 -15.81
CA GLU A 146 7.73 3.51 -16.05
C GLU A 146 7.12 2.11 -15.83
N GLU A 147 7.81 1.05 -16.26
CA GLU A 147 7.34 -0.33 -16.10
C GLU A 147 7.31 -0.74 -14.62
N GLU A 148 8.38 -0.43 -13.89
CA GLU A 148 8.50 -0.69 -12.45
C GLU A 148 7.45 0.09 -11.65
N LEU A 149 7.20 1.34 -12.04
CA LEU A 149 6.18 2.20 -11.42
C LEU A 149 4.78 1.65 -11.68
N ARG A 150 4.50 1.16 -12.89
CA ARG A 150 3.22 0.53 -13.26
C ARG A 150 2.98 -0.76 -12.48
N ILE A 151 4.00 -1.59 -12.32
CA ILE A 151 3.93 -2.80 -11.47
C ILE A 151 3.59 -2.39 -10.04
N TYR A 152 4.30 -1.40 -9.49
CA TYR A 152 4.07 -0.94 -8.12
C TYR A 152 2.68 -0.32 -7.92
N TRP A 153 2.19 0.45 -8.91
CA TRP A 153 0.86 1.05 -8.90
C TRP A 153 -0.24 -0.01 -8.78
N ASN A 154 -0.10 -1.15 -9.46
CA ASN A 154 -1.04 -2.27 -9.37
C ASN A 154 -1.02 -2.99 -8.01
N LEU A 155 -0.04 -2.72 -7.16
CA LEU A 155 0.06 -3.32 -5.83
C LEU A 155 -0.51 -2.43 -4.74
N ILE A 156 -0.66 -1.11 -4.93
CA ILE A 156 -1.07 -0.20 -3.85
C ILE A 156 -2.48 0.36 -4.06
N PRO A 157 -3.28 0.54 -2.99
CA PRO A 157 -4.64 1.06 -3.10
C PRO A 157 -4.72 2.60 -2.95
N PHE A 158 -3.61 3.33 -3.11
CA PHE A 158 -3.51 4.77 -2.88
C PHE A 158 -2.44 5.39 -3.78
N ASP A 159 -2.46 6.72 -3.92
CA ASP A 159 -1.57 7.49 -4.81
C ASP A 159 -0.10 7.33 -4.43
N ILE A 160 0.80 7.33 -5.43
CA ILE A 160 2.23 7.26 -5.19
C ILE A 160 2.71 8.66 -4.81
N GLU A 161 3.26 8.82 -3.61
CA GLU A 161 3.89 10.05 -3.15
C GLU A 161 5.37 9.79 -2.85
N GLU A 162 6.26 10.60 -3.40
CA GLU A 162 7.68 10.50 -3.09
C GLU A 162 7.99 10.86 -1.61
N PRO A 163 9.10 10.36 -1.02
CA PRO A 163 10.19 9.62 -1.68
C PRO A 163 9.90 8.16 -2.04
N LEU A 164 10.21 7.80 -3.28
CA LEU A 164 10.16 6.44 -3.80
C LEU A 164 11.46 6.12 -4.53
N TYR A 165 12.12 5.04 -4.12
CA TYR A 165 13.39 4.60 -4.69
C TYR A 165 13.40 3.09 -4.87
N ILE A 166 14.28 2.62 -5.75
CA ILE A 166 14.61 1.21 -5.90
C ILE A 166 16.09 1.00 -5.60
N VAL A 167 16.37 -0.02 -4.78
CA VAL A 167 17.71 -0.60 -4.64
C VAL A 167 17.79 -1.74 -5.65
N ASP A 168 18.55 -1.52 -6.70
CA ASP A 168 18.67 -2.38 -7.87
C ASP A 168 20.02 -3.10 -7.84
N SER A 169 19.98 -4.41 -7.69
CA SER A 169 21.12 -5.31 -7.62
C SER A 169 20.90 -6.49 -8.58
N LYS A 170 21.83 -7.44 -8.59
CA LYS A 170 21.74 -8.59 -9.50
C LYS A 170 20.45 -9.41 -9.34
N SER A 171 20.02 -9.64 -8.09
CA SER A 171 18.89 -10.53 -7.77
C SER A 171 17.72 -9.77 -7.14
N TYR A 172 17.93 -8.55 -6.64
CA TYR A 172 16.90 -7.75 -5.98
C TYR A 172 16.61 -6.43 -6.70
N LYS A 173 15.32 -6.17 -6.91
CA LYS A 173 14.73 -4.90 -7.29
C LYS A 173 13.81 -4.43 -6.17
N LEU A 174 14.44 -3.87 -5.14
CA LEU A 174 13.79 -3.57 -3.87
C LEU A 174 13.23 -2.15 -3.85
N ILE A 175 11.92 -2.01 -3.97
CA ILE A 175 11.21 -0.74 -3.85
C ILE A 175 11.14 -0.34 -2.39
N LEU A 176 11.50 0.91 -2.09
CA LEU A 176 11.43 1.56 -0.79
C LEU A 176 10.56 2.81 -0.92
N HIS A 177 9.36 2.76 -0.32
CA HIS A 177 8.41 3.87 -0.30
C HIS A 177 8.40 4.52 1.07
N PHE A 178 8.64 5.82 1.11
CA PHE A 178 8.86 6.59 2.33
C PHE A 178 7.61 7.38 2.74
N THR A 179 7.42 7.50 4.05
CA THR A 179 6.51 8.47 4.66
C THR A 179 7.33 9.26 5.67
N GLY A 180 7.48 10.56 5.42
CA GLY A 180 8.52 11.35 6.09
C GLY A 180 9.90 10.73 5.86
N GLU A 181 10.66 10.52 6.93
CA GLU A 181 12.05 10.03 6.84
C GLU A 181 12.18 8.50 6.85
N ASN A 182 11.09 7.73 6.91
CA ASN A 182 11.15 6.28 7.11
C ASN A 182 10.41 5.52 6.02
N VAL A 183 10.93 4.34 5.68
CA VAL A 183 10.26 3.40 4.78
C VAL A 183 9.01 2.88 5.49
N PHE A 184 7.84 3.09 4.87
CA PHE A 184 6.57 2.53 5.35
C PHE A 184 6.11 1.34 4.53
N GLN A 185 6.61 1.19 3.29
CA GLN A 185 6.36 0.03 2.44
C GLN A 185 7.59 -0.41 1.69
N ILE A 186 7.69 -1.72 1.54
CA ILE A 186 8.80 -2.37 0.88
C ILE A 186 8.31 -3.56 0.05
N GLU A 187 8.85 -3.67 -1.15
CA GLU A 187 8.52 -4.75 -2.09
C GLU A 187 9.76 -5.16 -2.90
N ASN A 188 9.87 -6.44 -3.24
CA ASN A 188 10.88 -6.95 -4.17
C ASN A 188 10.22 -7.37 -5.49
N ILE A 189 10.37 -6.55 -6.52
CA ILE A 189 9.73 -6.78 -7.82
C ILE A 189 10.59 -7.60 -8.80
N SER A 190 11.70 -8.21 -8.38
CA SER A 190 12.54 -9.00 -9.30
C SER A 190 11.79 -10.12 -10.03
N ASN A 191 10.75 -10.68 -9.41
CA ASN A 191 9.97 -11.81 -9.94
C ASN A 191 8.54 -11.42 -10.36
N SER A 192 8.22 -10.13 -10.45
CA SER A 192 6.87 -9.65 -10.76
C SER A 192 6.48 -9.82 -12.25
N ILE A 193 7.42 -10.19 -13.12
CA ILE A 193 7.26 -10.36 -14.58
C ILE A 193 6.18 -11.40 -14.95
N SER A 194 5.76 -12.25 -14.00
CA SER A 194 4.68 -13.22 -14.22
C SER A 194 3.26 -12.65 -14.05
N ILE A 195 3.09 -11.44 -13.51
CA ILE A 195 1.79 -10.79 -13.40
C ILE A 195 1.57 -10.01 -14.68
N LYS A 196 0.76 -10.59 -15.58
CA LYS A 196 0.22 -9.83 -16.69
C LYS A 196 -0.61 -8.70 -16.10
N PRO A 197 -0.33 -7.43 -16.39
CA PRO A 197 -1.19 -6.34 -15.97
C PRO A 197 -2.60 -6.65 -16.46
N VAL A 198 -3.55 -6.72 -15.53
CA VAL A 198 -4.95 -6.93 -15.88
C VAL A 198 -5.43 -5.68 -16.60
N PRO A 199 -6.00 -5.81 -17.81
CA PRO A 199 -6.72 -4.70 -18.43
C PRO A 199 -7.79 -4.19 -17.45
N LEU A 200 -7.69 -2.92 -17.07
CA LEU A 200 -8.45 -2.32 -15.96
C LEU A 200 -9.97 -2.33 -16.19
N ASP A 201 -10.41 -2.46 -17.45
CA ASP A 201 -11.79 -2.66 -17.87
C ASP A 201 -12.40 -3.98 -17.36
N THR A 202 -11.57 -4.93 -16.92
CA THR A 202 -12.02 -6.21 -16.33
C THR A 202 -12.32 -6.12 -14.83
N VAL A 203 -11.92 -5.04 -14.15
CA VAL A 203 -11.98 -4.93 -12.67
C VAL A 203 -13.35 -4.44 -12.18
N ILE A 204 -14.15 -3.82 -13.05
CA ILE A 204 -15.42 -3.18 -12.68
C ILE A 204 -16.50 -4.21 -12.24
N ASP A 205 -16.42 -5.46 -12.71
CA ASP A 205 -17.48 -6.47 -12.51
C ASP A 205 -17.24 -7.45 -11.35
N GLN A 206 -16.18 -7.30 -10.55
CA GLN A 206 -15.76 -8.34 -9.57
C GLN A 206 -15.67 -7.91 -8.11
N LEU A 207 -16.23 -6.76 -7.71
CA LEU A 207 -16.36 -6.47 -6.28
C LEU A 207 -17.53 -7.29 -5.70
N PRO A 208 -17.31 -8.14 -4.68
CA PRO A 208 -18.41 -8.84 -4.02
C PRO A 208 -19.35 -7.82 -3.36
N ASP A 209 -20.65 -7.99 -3.59
CA ASP A 209 -21.70 -7.18 -2.95
C ASP A 209 -21.59 -7.33 -1.44
N LEU A 210 -21.09 -6.28 -0.77
CA LEU A 210 -20.90 -6.27 0.69
C LEU A 210 -22.24 -6.27 1.45
N ASN A 211 -23.39 -6.32 0.76
CA ASN A 211 -24.71 -6.40 1.36
C ASN A 211 -25.25 -7.84 1.54
N GLU A 212 -24.56 -8.91 1.11
CA GLU A 212 -25.05 -10.29 1.32
C GLU A 212 -24.80 -10.85 2.75
N LYS A 213 -24.76 -9.98 3.77
CA LYS A 213 -24.91 -10.41 5.17
C LYS A 213 -25.83 -9.49 5.95
N LYS A 214 -27.14 -9.75 5.84
CA LYS A 214 -28.05 -9.95 6.98
C LYS A 214 -29.46 -10.35 6.52
#